data_AF-A0A1V6NN75-F1
#
_entry.id   AF-A0A1V6NN75-F1
#
_cell.length_a   1.000
_cell.length_b   1.000
_cell.length_c   1.000
_cell.angle_alpha   90.00
_cell.angle_beta   90.00
_cell.angle_gamma   90.00
#
_symmetry.space_group_name_H-M   'P 1'
#
loop_
_entity.id
_entity.type
_entity.pdbx_description
1 polymer ?
#
loop_
_entity_poly.entity_id
_entity_poly.type
_entity_poly.pdbx_seq_one_letter_code
_entity_poly.pdbx_strand_id
1 'polypeptide(L)'
;MADPFSIATGTIGIAAVAAQSIAALWRDIKAIQDAPRVLLDLESDLCAVERVLSTLQLESNASLLEELMPEVQDGVKLAISNCQRACNKFQTLLGKWKKHSTSNTMHWWDRVRVVLFGEAHIQILRQQLFQSQETLLAAITTANLIVAVGSSRVMAETKDTIESHEQNLIKAIANLNVVIDQIHQQQQILPVALPGGQPVQAIPLEELTSELENGVAVLTSSRRTFEGLLSATTQLKSQQRFSGIQITDDSRALLGIMNPSPGSSQITQSISNISIVRGGRGIIGVANNLDINKFFD
;
A
#
# COMPACT_ATOMS: atom_id res chain seq x y z
N MET A 1 14.17 -9.71 21.40
CA MET A 1 13.07 -10.53 20.84
C MET A 1 11.81 -9.72 21.07
N ALA A 2 11.23 -9.16 20.01
CA ALA A 2 9.97 -8.43 20.12
C ALA A 2 8.84 -9.47 20.22
N ASP A 3 7.96 -9.31 21.20
CA ASP A 3 6.80 -10.19 21.39
C ASP A 3 5.86 -10.05 20.18
N PRO A 4 5.40 -11.16 19.57
CA PRO A 4 4.40 -11.12 18.49
C PRO A 4 3.15 -10.34 18.92
N PHE A 5 2.72 -10.49 20.16
CA PHE A 5 1.62 -9.73 20.72
C PHE A 5 1.82 -8.21 20.70
N SER A 6 3.06 -7.70 20.68
CA SER A 6 3.36 -6.26 20.74
C SER A 6 3.22 -5.55 19.39
N ILE A 7 3.33 -6.27 18.26
CA ILE A 7 3.23 -5.67 16.92
C ILE A 7 1.77 -5.69 16.44
N ALA A 8 1.09 -6.83 16.58
CA ALA A 8 -0.35 -6.93 16.34
C ALA A 8 -1.14 -5.90 17.16
N THR A 9 -0.86 -5.75 18.47
CA THR A 9 -1.53 -4.72 19.29
C THR A 9 -1.24 -3.29 18.81
N GLY A 10 -0.04 -3.03 18.32
CA GLY A 10 0.32 -1.73 17.73
C GLY A 10 -0.52 -1.40 16.49
N THR A 11 -0.63 -2.35 15.55
CA THR A 11 -1.41 -2.14 14.32
C THR A 11 -2.92 -2.05 14.60
N ILE A 12 -3.45 -2.89 15.48
CA ILE A 12 -4.86 -2.84 15.92
C ILE A 12 -5.16 -1.49 16.57
N GLY A 13 -4.29 -1.04 17.49
CA GLY A 13 -4.47 0.23 18.19
C GLY A 13 -4.52 1.43 17.24
N ILE A 14 -3.56 1.52 16.31
CA ILE A 14 -3.52 2.61 15.33
C ILE A 14 -4.72 2.52 14.37
N ALA A 15 -5.13 1.32 13.95
CA ALA A 15 -6.31 1.12 13.11
C ALA A 15 -7.62 1.54 13.79
N ALA A 16 -7.76 1.26 15.09
CA ALA A 16 -8.92 1.66 15.88
C ALA A 16 -9.03 3.19 16.00
N VAL A 17 -7.92 3.87 16.27
CA VAL A 17 -7.89 5.34 16.34
C VAL A 17 -8.19 5.96 14.97
N ALA A 18 -7.64 5.42 13.89
CA ALA A 18 -7.94 5.88 12.53
C ALA A 18 -9.42 5.69 12.17
N ALA A 19 -10.01 4.54 12.50
CA ALA A 19 -11.44 4.28 12.28
C ALA A 19 -12.32 5.27 13.06
N GLN A 20 -11.94 5.59 14.31
CA GLN A 20 -12.65 6.59 15.11
C GLN A 20 -12.60 7.99 14.47
N SER A 21 -11.44 8.39 13.95
CA SER A 21 -11.28 9.66 13.21
C SER A 21 -12.16 9.72 11.97
N ILE A 22 -12.24 8.62 11.20
CA ILE A 22 -13.10 8.52 10.01
C ILE A 22 -14.58 8.62 10.39
N ALA A 23 -15.01 7.86 11.40
CA ALA A 23 -16.39 7.89 11.88
C ALA A 23 -16.79 9.27 12.44
N ALA A 24 -15.87 9.97 13.08
CA ALA A 24 -16.08 11.33 13.54
C ALA A 24 -16.27 12.30 12.35
N LEU A 25 -15.42 12.22 11.32
CA LEU A 25 -15.54 13.06 10.14
C LEU A 25 -16.85 12.79 9.38
N TRP A 26 -17.20 11.52 9.20
CA TRP A 26 -18.46 11.14 8.55
C TRP A 26 -19.68 11.73 9.27
N ARG A 27 -19.69 11.68 10.61
CA ARG A 27 -20.75 12.30 11.44
C ARG A 27 -20.79 13.83 11.26
N ASP A 28 -19.63 14.48 11.21
CA ASP A 28 -19.53 15.93 11.01
C ASP A 28 -20.06 16.38 9.64
N ILE A 29 -19.86 15.56 8.61
CA ILE A 29 -20.39 15.77 7.25
C ILE A 29 -21.91 15.57 7.24
N LYS A 30 -22.42 14.47 7.83
CA LYS A 30 -23.87 14.19 7.90
C LYS A 30 -24.67 15.24 8.66
N ALA A 31 -24.06 15.91 9.63
CA ALA A 31 -24.71 16.97 10.39
C ALA A 31 -24.91 18.28 9.58
N ILE A 32 -24.42 18.36 8.34
CA ILE A 32 -24.56 19.54 7.47
C ILE A 32 -25.88 19.44 6.69
N GLN A 33 -26.83 20.32 7.00
CA GLN A 33 -28.21 20.28 6.48
C GLN A 33 -28.32 20.42 4.94
N ASP A 34 -27.32 21.04 4.29
CA ASP A 34 -27.24 21.25 2.84
C ASP A 34 -25.83 20.92 2.28
N ALA A 35 -25.29 19.74 2.62
CA ALA A 35 -23.94 19.36 2.20
C ALA A 35 -23.82 19.34 0.65
N PRO A 36 -22.85 20.08 0.06
CA PRO A 36 -22.50 19.97 -1.36
C PRO A 36 -22.27 18.52 -1.78
N ARG A 37 -22.66 18.18 -3.02
CA ARG A 37 -22.51 16.82 -3.56
C ARG A 37 -21.09 16.27 -3.43
N VAL A 38 -20.08 17.12 -3.61
CA VAL A 38 -18.66 16.73 -3.48
C VAL A 38 -18.28 16.27 -2.06
N LEU A 39 -18.98 16.75 -1.01
CA LEU A 39 -18.85 16.26 0.37
C LEU A 39 -19.65 14.97 0.61
N LEU A 40 -20.77 14.79 -0.08
CA LEU A 40 -21.53 13.55 -0.05
C LEU A 40 -20.78 12.41 -0.74
N ASP A 41 -20.06 12.70 -1.83
CA ASP A 41 -19.23 11.71 -2.52
C ASP A 41 -18.03 11.25 -1.67
N LEU A 42 -17.70 11.98 -0.60
CA LEU A 42 -16.68 11.61 0.39
C LEU A 42 -17.16 10.48 1.31
N GLU A 43 -18.48 10.29 1.44
CA GLU A 43 -19.08 9.24 2.26
C GLU A 43 -18.67 7.84 1.80
N SER A 44 -18.68 7.60 0.48
CA SER A 44 -18.28 6.31 -0.07
C SER A 44 -16.83 5.99 0.26
N ASP A 45 -15.96 6.99 0.17
CA ASP A 45 -14.52 6.85 0.37
C ASP A 45 -14.22 6.60 1.86
N LEU A 46 -14.87 7.36 2.75
CA LEU A 46 -14.77 7.18 4.20
C LEU A 46 -15.25 5.78 4.62
N CYS A 47 -16.40 5.32 4.09
CA CYS A 47 -16.92 3.99 4.39
C CYS A 47 -16.01 2.88 3.87
N ALA A 48 -15.41 3.06 2.69
CA ALA A 48 -14.51 2.08 2.11
C ALA A 48 -13.26 1.90 2.98
N VAL A 49 -12.64 3.00 3.43
CA VAL A 49 -11.47 2.95 4.31
C VAL A 49 -11.83 2.40 5.70
N GLU A 50 -12.97 2.82 6.28
CA GLU A 50 -13.43 2.32 7.59
C GLU A 50 -13.60 0.78 7.59
N ARG A 51 -14.14 0.20 6.52
CA ARG A 51 -14.28 -1.26 6.41
C ARG A 51 -12.93 -1.97 6.41
N VAL A 52 -11.94 -1.42 5.70
CA VAL A 52 -10.60 -2.02 5.67
C VAL A 52 -9.93 -1.90 7.04
N LEU A 53 -10.06 -0.76 7.71
CA LEU A 53 -9.54 -0.58 9.07
C LEU A 53 -10.23 -1.50 10.09
N SER A 54 -11.54 -1.71 9.96
CA SER A 54 -12.29 -2.63 10.80
C SER A 54 -11.83 -4.08 10.60
N THR A 55 -11.50 -4.45 9.37
CA THR A 55 -10.88 -5.75 9.05
C THR A 55 -9.56 -5.92 9.78
N LEU A 56 -8.73 -4.87 9.86
CA LEU A 56 -7.43 -4.89 10.55
C LEU A 56 -7.51 -4.91 12.09
N GLN A 57 -8.65 -4.52 12.66
CA GLN A 57 -8.87 -4.61 14.10
C GLN A 57 -9.13 -6.05 14.57
N LEU A 58 -9.43 -6.96 13.65
CA LEU A 58 -9.50 -8.38 13.95
C LEU A 58 -8.09 -8.92 14.19
N GLU A 59 -7.86 -9.52 15.35
CA GLU A 59 -6.55 -10.06 15.76
C GLU A 59 -5.95 -10.99 14.70
N SER A 60 -6.78 -11.85 14.10
CA SER A 60 -6.36 -12.73 13.01
C SER A 60 -5.72 -11.98 11.84
N ASN A 61 -6.30 -10.84 11.43
CA ASN A 61 -5.79 -10.06 10.29
C ASN A 61 -4.61 -9.18 10.67
N ALA A 62 -4.56 -8.70 11.91
CA ALA A 62 -3.40 -8.01 12.42
C ALA A 62 -2.17 -8.94 12.48
N SER A 63 -2.35 -10.18 12.93
CA SER A 63 -1.31 -11.21 12.91
C SER A 63 -0.87 -11.59 11.50
N LEU A 64 -1.77 -11.58 10.50
CA LEU A 64 -1.38 -11.81 9.10
C LEU A 64 -0.33 -10.80 8.63
N LEU A 65 -0.45 -9.53 9.03
CA LEU A 65 0.50 -8.50 8.63
C LEU A 65 1.90 -8.72 9.20
N GLU A 66 2.07 -9.53 10.24
CA GLU A 66 3.38 -9.88 10.81
C GLU A 66 4.20 -10.77 9.86
N GLU A 67 3.55 -11.46 8.93
CA GLU A 67 4.21 -12.26 7.88
C GLU A 67 4.85 -11.39 6.78
N LEU A 68 4.54 -10.09 6.75
CA LEU A 68 5.13 -9.15 5.81
C LEU A 68 6.51 -8.70 6.28
N MET A 69 7.35 -8.27 5.32
CA MET A 69 8.66 -7.69 5.65
C MET A 69 8.51 -6.43 6.53
N PRO A 70 9.43 -6.16 7.46
CA PRO A 70 9.34 -5.01 8.38
C PRO A 70 9.08 -3.68 7.68
N GLU A 71 9.71 -3.43 6.53
CA GLU A 71 9.56 -2.21 5.75
C GLU A 71 8.13 -2.05 5.20
N VAL A 72 7.49 -3.17 4.85
CA VAL A 72 6.09 -3.20 4.41
C VAL A 72 5.16 -2.98 5.60
N GLN A 73 5.45 -3.57 6.75
CA GLN A 73 4.68 -3.34 7.98
C GLN A 73 4.70 -1.86 8.40
N ASP A 74 5.87 -1.22 8.32
CA ASP A 74 6.00 0.21 8.59
C ASP A 74 5.24 1.05 7.55
N GLY A 75 5.29 0.66 6.28
CA GLY A 75 4.49 1.26 5.22
C GLY A 75 2.98 1.16 5.46
N VAL A 76 2.50 0.03 5.99
CA VAL A 76 1.11 -0.19 6.38
C VAL A 76 0.72 0.70 7.56
N LYS A 77 1.52 0.71 8.64
CA LYS A 77 1.26 1.58 9.81
C LYS A 77 1.23 3.05 9.42
N LEU A 78 2.11 3.45 8.50
CA LEU A 78 2.14 4.81 7.97
C LEU A 78 0.88 5.11 7.15
N ALA A 79 0.41 4.20 6.31
CA ALA A 79 -0.86 4.36 5.57
C ALA A 79 -2.06 4.54 6.52
N ILE A 80 -2.17 3.73 7.58
CA ILE A 80 -3.22 3.88 8.61
C ILE A 80 -3.12 5.27 9.29
N SER A 81 -1.91 5.65 9.69
CA SER A 81 -1.65 6.95 10.34
C SER A 81 -1.97 8.13 9.42
N ASN A 82 -1.76 7.97 8.11
CA ASN A 82 -2.07 8.99 7.11
C ASN A 82 -3.59 9.15 6.96
N CYS A 83 -4.39 8.07 6.97
CA CYS A 83 -5.86 8.18 7.03
C CYS A 83 -6.31 9.02 8.23
N GLN A 84 -5.82 8.66 9.43
CA GLN A 84 -6.16 9.38 10.65
C GLN A 84 -5.82 10.86 10.55
N ARG A 85 -4.59 11.18 10.11
CA ARG A 85 -4.11 12.56 9.97
C ARG A 85 -4.93 13.34 8.95
N ALA A 86 -5.20 12.75 7.79
CA ALA A 86 -5.98 13.36 6.72
C ALA A 86 -7.40 13.70 7.20
N CYS A 87 -8.07 12.75 7.84
CA CYS A 87 -9.40 12.95 8.41
C CYS A 87 -9.41 14.04 9.49
N ASN A 88 -8.48 14.00 10.44
CA ASN A 88 -8.40 15.00 11.52
C ASN A 88 -8.10 16.40 10.98
N LYS A 89 -7.21 16.51 9.98
CA LYS A 89 -6.91 17.79 9.32
C LYS A 89 -8.17 18.33 8.64
N PHE A 90 -8.86 17.50 7.88
CA PHE A 90 -10.08 17.91 7.19
C PHE A 90 -11.22 18.27 8.16
N GLN A 91 -11.38 17.56 9.26
CA GLN A 91 -12.32 17.95 10.33
C GLN A 91 -11.99 19.33 10.90
N THR A 92 -10.71 19.63 11.09
CA THR A 92 -10.26 20.95 11.55
C THR A 92 -10.62 22.03 10.53
N LEU A 93 -10.40 21.78 9.24
CA LEU A 93 -10.80 22.68 8.15
C LEU A 93 -12.32 22.90 8.14
N LEU A 94 -13.09 21.81 8.20
CA LEU A 94 -14.55 21.85 8.25
C LEU A 94 -15.06 22.64 9.45
N GLY A 95 -14.41 22.49 10.62
CA GLY A 95 -14.70 23.26 11.83
C GLY A 95 -14.40 24.76 11.68
N LYS A 96 -13.28 25.13 11.04
CA LYS A 96 -12.94 26.53 10.70
C LYS A 96 -14.00 27.13 9.78
N TRP A 97 -14.46 26.37 8.78
CA TRP A 97 -15.51 26.80 7.87
C TRP A 97 -16.83 27.03 8.59
N LYS A 98 -17.21 26.14 9.54
CA LYS A 98 -18.44 26.28 10.35
C LYS A 98 -18.41 27.49 11.31
N LYS A 99 -17.26 27.83 11.92
CA LYS A 99 -17.15 28.86 12.99
C LYS A 99 -17.45 30.30 12.55
N HIS A 100 -17.39 30.62 11.26
CA HIS A 100 -17.66 31.99 10.77
C HIS A 100 -19.13 32.22 10.39
N SER A 101 -20.00 31.23 10.60
CA SER A 101 -21.43 31.31 10.32
C SER A 101 -22.19 31.80 11.56
N THR A 102 -22.17 33.12 11.82
CA THR A 102 -22.99 33.73 12.86
C THR A 102 -24.41 34.00 12.36
N SER A 103 -25.41 33.53 13.13
CA SER A 103 -26.86 33.80 13.02
C SER A 103 -27.65 32.98 11.99
N ASN A 104 -28.19 31.85 12.46
CA ASN A 104 -29.45 31.17 12.12
C ASN A 104 -29.95 31.02 10.67
N THR A 105 -29.14 31.37 9.68
CA THR A 105 -29.38 31.04 8.27
C THR A 105 -28.03 30.79 7.62
N MET A 106 -27.83 29.55 7.17
CA MET A 106 -26.67 29.07 6.42
C MET A 106 -26.69 29.71 5.01
N HIS A 107 -26.57 31.04 4.95
CA HIS A 107 -26.84 31.82 3.75
C HIS A 107 -25.58 31.89 2.90
N TRP A 108 -25.56 31.02 1.87
CA TRP A 108 -24.86 31.10 0.57
C TRP A 108 -23.32 31.29 0.52
N TRP A 109 -22.71 32.02 1.45
CA TRP A 109 -21.25 32.23 1.54
C TRP A 109 -20.50 30.94 1.93
N ASP A 110 -21.11 30.07 2.74
CA ASP A 110 -20.57 28.74 3.06
C ASP A 110 -20.56 27.81 1.83
N ARG A 111 -21.53 27.96 0.90
CA ARG A 111 -21.52 27.25 -0.39
C ARG A 111 -20.37 27.73 -1.29
N VAL A 112 -20.14 29.04 -1.38
CA VAL A 112 -19.08 29.60 -2.24
C VAL A 112 -17.68 29.22 -1.73
N ARG A 113 -17.45 29.22 -0.40
CA ARG A 113 -16.15 28.79 0.16
C ARG A 113 -15.89 27.29 0.03
N VAL A 114 -16.90 26.43 0.25
CA VAL A 114 -16.72 24.98 0.05
C VAL A 114 -16.60 24.63 -1.44
N VAL A 115 -17.25 25.38 -2.34
CA VAL A 115 -17.13 25.16 -3.80
C VAL A 115 -15.81 25.69 -4.37
N LEU A 116 -15.30 26.85 -3.93
CA LEU A 116 -14.02 27.40 -4.44
C LEU A 116 -12.76 26.91 -3.70
N PHE A 117 -12.85 26.68 -2.38
CA PHE A 117 -11.71 26.25 -1.56
C PHE A 117 -11.82 24.81 -1.08
N GLY A 118 -13.03 24.28 -0.92
CA GLY A 118 -13.23 22.92 -0.45
C GLY A 118 -12.89 21.86 -1.50
N GLU A 119 -13.05 22.14 -2.79
CA GLU A 119 -12.85 21.11 -3.83
C GLU A 119 -11.40 20.59 -3.86
N ALA A 120 -10.39 21.45 -3.81
CA ALA A 120 -8.99 21.01 -3.79
C ALA A 120 -8.66 20.18 -2.53
N HIS A 121 -9.07 20.63 -1.34
CA HIS A 121 -8.87 19.89 -0.09
C HIS A 121 -9.63 18.56 -0.06
N ILE A 122 -10.83 18.52 -0.64
CA ILE A 122 -11.63 17.31 -0.77
C ILE A 122 -10.93 16.33 -1.71
N GLN A 123 -10.45 16.78 -2.87
CA GLN A 123 -9.73 15.91 -3.80
C GLN A 123 -8.44 15.35 -3.16
N ILE A 124 -7.69 16.17 -2.41
CA ILE A 124 -6.50 15.69 -1.69
C ILE A 124 -6.88 14.66 -0.62
N LEU A 125 -7.93 14.91 0.17
CA LEU A 125 -8.42 13.94 1.15
C LEU A 125 -8.83 12.63 0.48
N ARG A 126 -9.63 12.70 -0.59
CA ARG A 126 -10.08 11.52 -1.35
C ARG A 126 -8.90 10.72 -1.87
N GLN A 127 -7.89 11.39 -2.42
CA GLN A 127 -6.67 10.75 -2.89
C GLN A 127 -5.89 10.07 -1.76
N GLN A 128 -5.76 10.72 -0.60
CA GLN A 128 -5.09 10.13 0.57
C GLN A 128 -5.86 8.92 1.13
N LEU A 129 -7.20 9.01 1.18
CA LEU A 129 -8.07 7.90 1.61
C LEU A 129 -7.97 6.72 0.64
N PHE A 130 -8.16 6.97 -0.66
CA PHE A 130 -8.03 5.97 -1.71
C PHE A 130 -6.67 5.28 -1.67
N GLN A 131 -5.59 6.08 -1.60
CA GLN A 131 -4.25 5.53 -1.61
C GLN A 131 -3.96 4.66 -0.39
N SER A 132 -4.44 5.09 0.78
CA SER A 132 -4.27 4.31 2.00
C SER A 132 -5.09 3.02 1.93
N GLN A 133 -6.35 3.08 1.46
CA GLN A 133 -7.19 1.91 1.25
C GLN A 133 -6.52 0.86 0.34
N GLU A 134 -6.01 1.28 -0.82
CA GLU A 134 -5.32 0.40 -1.76
C GLU A 134 -4.09 -0.24 -1.13
N THR A 135 -3.32 0.54 -0.36
CA THR A 135 -2.13 0.05 0.36
C THR A 135 -2.50 -1.04 1.37
N LEU A 136 -3.55 -0.81 2.16
CA LEU A 136 -4.01 -1.75 3.18
C LEU A 136 -4.58 -3.03 2.55
N LEU A 137 -5.41 -2.91 1.51
CA LEU A 137 -5.97 -4.07 0.80
C LEU A 137 -4.88 -4.90 0.14
N ALA A 138 -3.89 -4.27 -0.48
CA ALA A 138 -2.78 -4.96 -1.09
C ALA A 138 -1.94 -5.71 -0.05
N ALA A 139 -1.69 -5.09 1.11
CA ALA A 139 -0.97 -5.72 2.21
C ALA A 139 -1.71 -6.93 2.78
N ILE A 140 -3.01 -6.79 3.07
CA ILE A 140 -3.85 -7.90 3.55
C ILE A 140 -3.87 -9.04 2.53
N THR A 141 -4.00 -8.72 1.24
CA THR A 141 -4.03 -9.73 0.18
C THR A 141 -2.69 -10.46 0.08
N THR A 142 -1.56 -9.76 0.06
CA THR A 142 -0.23 -10.37 0.03
C THR A 142 0.01 -11.23 1.27
N ALA A 143 -0.34 -10.76 2.47
CA ALA A 143 -0.20 -11.53 3.71
C ALA A 143 -1.01 -12.84 3.66
N ASN A 144 -2.26 -12.78 3.20
CA ASN A 144 -3.09 -13.97 2.99
C ASN A 144 -2.45 -14.94 1.99
N LEU A 145 -1.87 -14.43 0.90
CA LEU A 145 -1.17 -15.27 -0.07
C LEU A 145 0.08 -15.93 0.54
N ILE A 146 0.85 -15.22 1.37
CA ILE A 146 2.00 -15.80 2.08
C ILE A 146 1.57 -17.00 2.92
N VAL A 147 0.52 -16.83 3.74
CA VAL A 147 0.01 -17.90 4.60
C VAL A 147 -0.59 -19.05 3.79
N ALA A 148 -1.41 -18.74 2.77
CA ALA A 148 -2.04 -19.75 1.92
C ALA A 148 -1.00 -20.63 1.23
N VAL A 149 0.04 -20.01 0.68
CA VAL A 149 1.13 -20.71 0.02
C VAL A 149 2.01 -21.49 1.02
N GLY A 150 2.28 -20.93 2.21
CA GLY A 150 3.02 -21.60 3.28
C GLY A 150 2.31 -22.84 3.84
N SER A 151 0.97 -22.88 3.78
CA SER A 151 0.14 -24.01 4.24
C SER A 151 0.09 -25.22 3.30
N SER A 152 0.98 -25.29 2.30
CA SER A 152 1.18 -26.43 1.38
C SER A 152 0.07 -26.70 0.34
N ARG A 153 -0.96 -25.85 0.22
CA ARG A 153 -1.94 -25.89 -0.88
C ARG A 153 -1.69 -24.77 -1.88
N VAL A 154 -0.60 -24.85 -2.64
CA VAL A 154 -0.50 -24.07 -3.88
C VAL A 154 -1.36 -24.77 -4.93
N MET A 155 -2.62 -24.36 -5.03
CA MET A 155 -3.51 -24.78 -6.10
C MET A 155 -3.35 -23.85 -7.32
N ALA A 156 -3.78 -24.30 -8.50
CA ALA A 156 -3.77 -23.46 -9.71
C ALA A 156 -4.48 -22.11 -9.47
N GLU A 157 -5.59 -22.13 -8.72
CA GLU A 157 -6.32 -20.94 -8.30
C GLU A 157 -5.47 -19.96 -7.46
N THR A 158 -4.64 -20.45 -6.55
CA THR A 158 -3.72 -19.62 -5.75
C THR A 158 -2.66 -18.99 -6.66
N LYS A 159 -2.15 -19.74 -7.63
CA LYS A 159 -1.18 -19.24 -8.62
C LYS A 159 -1.78 -18.13 -9.48
N ASP A 160 -2.99 -18.34 -10.00
CA ASP A 160 -3.69 -17.34 -10.81
C ASP A 160 -3.97 -16.06 -9.98
N THR A 161 -4.31 -16.23 -8.70
CA THR A 161 -4.50 -15.12 -7.76
C THR A 161 -3.19 -14.34 -7.52
N ILE A 162 -2.06 -15.04 -7.34
CA ILE A 162 -0.73 -14.41 -7.21
C ILE A 162 -0.37 -13.61 -8.47
N GLU A 163 -0.56 -14.18 -9.65
CA GLU A 163 -0.24 -13.51 -10.93
C GLU A 163 -1.14 -12.30 -11.17
N SER A 164 -2.43 -12.40 -10.87
CA SER A 164 -3.36 -11.27 -10.94
C SER A 164 -2.99 -10.15 -9.97
N HIS A 165 -2.66 -10.52 -8.72
CA HIS A 165 -2.25 -9.55 -7.70
C HIS A 165 -0.93 -8.85 -8.04
N GLU A 166 0.04 -9.59 -8.58
CA GLU A 166 1.31 -9.04 -9.10
C GLU A 166 1.07 -8.00 -10.20
N GLN A 167 0.19 -8.30 -11.17
CA GLN A 167 -0.17 -7.34 -12.21
C GLN A 167 -0.88 -6.09 -11.66
N ASN A 168 -1.72 -6.25 -10.64
CA ASN A 168 -2.38 -5.13 -9.99
C ASN A 168 -1.38 -4.22 -9.27
N LEU A 169 -0.39 -4.80 -8.57
CA LEU A 169 0.70 -4.05 -7.93
C LEU A 169 1.56 -3.30 -8.95
N ILE A 170 1.93 -3.93 -10.07
CA ILE A 170 2.70 -3.29 -11.15
C ILE A 170 1.93 -2.09 -11.71
N LYS A 171 0.63 -2.26 -11.99
CA LYS A 171 -0.23 -1.16 -12.48
C LYS A 171 -0.34 -0.04 -11.44
N ALA A 172 -0.52 -0.38 -10.16
CA ALA A 172 -0.61 0.59 -9.08
C ALA A 172 0.68 1.42 -8.93
N ILE A 173 1.85 0.78 -9.00
CA ILE A 173 3.15 1.46 -8.98
C ILE A 173 3.31 2.40 -10.18
N ALA A 174 2.97 1.92 -11.39
CA ALA A 174 3.04 2.74 -12.61
C ALA A 174 2.12 3.97 -12.51
N ASN A 175 0.89 3.78 -12.04
CA ASN A 175 -0.05 4.89 -11.84
C ASN A 175 0.45 5.89 -10.80
N LEU A 176 1.01 5.42 -9.68
CA LEU A 176 1.60 6.29 -8.66
C LEU A 176 2.75 7.13 -9.20
N ASN A 177 3.64 6.55 -10.02
CA ASN A 177 4.72 7.29 -10.66
C ASN A 177 4.18 8.41 -11.54
N VAL A 178 3.18 8.11 -12.37
CA VAL A 178 2.53 9.13 -13.23
C VAL A 178 1.95 10.27 -12.39
N VAL A 179 1.24 9.95 -11.31
CA VAL A 179 0.61 10.98 -10.46
C VAL A 179 1.65 11.80 -9.70
N ILE A 180 2.69 11.17 -9.16
CA ILE A 180 3.80 11.88 -8.48
C ILE A 180 4.50 12.83 -9.46
N ASP A 181 4.81 12.35 -10.67
CA ASP A 181 5.47 13.15 -11.69
C ASP A 181 4.61 14.32 -12.16
N GLN A 182 3.29 14.11 -12.32
CA GLN A 182 2.35 15.18 -12.65
C GLN A 182 2.31 16.27 -11.56
N ILE A 183 2.26 15.87 -10.29
CA ILE A 183 2.25 16.83 -9.18
C ILE A 183 3.57 17.62 -9.14
N HIS A 184 4.72 16.95 -9.31
CA HIS A 184 6.01 17.62 -9.38
C HIS A 184 6.10 18.61 -10.55
N GLN A 185 5.58 18.25 -11.73
CA GLN A 185 5.53 19.15 -12.89
C GLN A 185 4.63 20.36 -12.63
N GLN A 186 3.46 20.16 -12.01
CA GLN A 186 2.56 21.28 -11.67
C GLN A 186 3.19 22.23 -10.65
N GLN A 187 3.93 21.71 -9.67
CA GLN A 187 4.66 22.53 -8.69
C GLN A 187 5.74 23.42 -9.33
N GLN A 188 6.37 22.97 -10.42
CA GLN A 188 7.37 23.76 -11.15
C GLN A 188 6.76 24.91 -11.99
N ILE A 189 5.46 24.85 -12.28
CA ILE A 189 4.76 25.80 -13.17
C ILE A 189 4.00 26.89 -12.37
N LEU A 190 3.85 26.74 -11.04
CA LEU A 190 3.21 27.76 -10.19
C LEU A 190 4.08 29.04 -10.13
N PRO A 191 3.55 30.21 -10.55
CA PRO A 191 4.34 31.44 -10.62
C PRO A 191 4.68 31.99 -9.24
N VAL A 192 5.98 32.05 -8.94
CA VAL A 192 6.55 32.83 -7.84
C VAL A 192 6.60 34.30 -8.27
N ALA A 193 5.51 35.04 -8.08
CA ALA A 193 5.48 36.49 -7.79
C ALA A 193 4.09 37.06 -8.08
N LEU A 194 3.45 37.63 -7.05
CA LEU A 194 2.42 38.65 -7.24
C LEU A 194 3.12 40.03 -7.24
N PRO A 195 3.09 40.80 -8.36
CA PRO A 195 3.44 42.20 -8.33
C PRO A 195 2.23 43.00 -7.86
N GLY A 196 2.35 43.63 -6.69
CA GLY A 196 1.40 44.63 -6.19
C GLY A 196 0.81 44.26 -4.84
N GLY A 197 1.37 44.86 -3.79
CA GLY A 197 0.99 44.63 -2.40
C GLY A 197 -0.44 45.09 -2.08
N GLN A 198 -1.32 44.11 -1.87
CA GLN A 198 -2.38 44.19 -0.87
C GLN A 198 -2.44 42.84 -0.15
N PRO A 199 -2.53 42.80 1.20
CA PRO A 199 -2.50 41.56 1.95
C PRO A 199 -3.89 40.90 1.89
N VAL A 200 -4.16 40.19 0.80
CA VAL A 200 -5.10 39.07 0.88
C VAL A 200 -4.37 38.01 1.71
N GLN A 201 -4.91 37.66 2.87
CA GLN A 201 -4.32 36.73 3.86
C GLN A 201 -3.53 35.63 3.16
N ALA A 202 -2.20 35.62 3.32
CA ALA A 202 -1.25 34.74 2.62
C ALA A 202 -1.34 33.24 3.01
N ILE A 203 -2.33 32.88 3.83
CA ILE A 203 -2.50 31.57 4.46
C ILE A 203 -3.03 30.47 3.50
N PRO A 204 -3.87 30.73 2.47
CA PRO A 204 -4.45 29.67 1.63
C PRO A 204 -3.45 28.97 0.70
N LEU A 205 -2.46 29.69 0.17
CA LEU A 205 -1.50 29.10 -0.78
C LEU A 205 -0.45 28.25 -0.06
N GLU A 206 0.04 28.72 1.08
CA GLU A 206 1.02 27.98 1.89
C GLU A 206 0.40 26.72 2.53
N GLU A 207 -0.86 26.81 3.02
CA GLU A 207 -1.60 25.66 3.55
C GLU A 207 -1.88 24.60 2.46
N LEU A 208 -2.21 25.02 1.23
CA LEU A 208 -2.45 24.13 0.10
C LEU A 208 -1.14 23.49 -0.42
N THR A 209 -0.05 24.26 -0.51
CA THR A 209 1.26 23.72 -0.92
C THR A 209 1.76 22.68 0.09
N SER A 210 1.66 22.97 1.39
CA SER A 210 2.01 22.01 2.44
C SER A 210 1.14 20.74 2.38
N GLU A 211 -0.14 20.87 2.03
CA GLU A 211 -1.03 19.72 1.86
C GLU A 211 -0.70 18.88 0.64
N LEU A 212 -0.28 19.53 -0.46
CA LEU A 212 0.17 18.86 -1.67
C LEU A 212 1.49 18.11 -1.43
N GLU A 213 2.44 18.72 -0.73
CA GLU A 213 3.70 18.07 -0.32
C GLU A 213 3.44 16.85 0.56
N ASN A 214 2.54 16.97 1.54
CA ASN A 214 2.11 15.83 2.35
C ASN A 214 1.44 14.76 1.47
N GLY A 215 0.63 15.14 0.48
CA GLY A 215 0.08 14.23 -0.53
C GLY A 215 1.17 13.45 -1.28
N VAL A 216 2.20 14.13 -1.78
CA VAL A 216 3.35 13.48 -2.44
C VAL A 216 4.07 12.51 -1.50
N ALA A 217 4.25 12.87 -0.23
CA ALA A 217 4.86 11.99 0.76
C ALA A 217 4.04 10.70 0.97
N VAL A 218 2.71 10.81 1.05
CA VAL A 218 1.78 9.66 1.17
C VAL A 218 1.86 8.76 -0.07
N LEU A 219 1.86 9.34 -1.28
CA LEU A 219 1.99 8.57 -2.53
C LEU A 219 3.34 7.85 -2.61
N THR A 220 4.42 8.54 -2.22
CA THR A 220 5.77 8.00 -2.22
C THR A 220 5.93 6.86 -1.22
N SER A 221 5.37 6.99 -0.01
CA SER A 221 5.38 5.88 0.96
C SER A 221 4.60 4.68 0.44
N SER A 222 3.44 4.92 -0.16
CA SER A 222 2.60 3.85 -0.70
C SER A 222 3.26 3.13 -1.88
N ARG A 223 3.97 3.86 -2.74
CA ARG A 223 4.80 3.28 -3.81
C ARG A 223 5.82 2.31 -3.24
N ARG A 224 6.58 2.72 -2.21
CA ARG A 224 7.57 1.86 -1.55
C ARG A 224 6.91 0.62 -0.93
N THR A 225 5.74 0.78 -0.31
CA THR A 225 4.98 -0.35 0.23
C THR A 225 4.58 -1.32 -0.88
N PHE A 226 4.07 -0.83 -2.02
CA PHE A 226 3.74 -1.68 -3.17
C PHE A 226 4.97 -2.36 -3.77
N GLU A 227 6.13 -1.72 -3.80
CA GLU A 227 7.38 -2.36 -4.23
C GLU A 227 7.78 -3.51 -3.30
N GLY A 228 7.64 -3.33 -1.99
CA GLY A 228 7.86 -4.39 -1.01
C GLY A 228 6.86 -5.54 -1.15
N LEU A 229 5.58 -5.22 -1.36
CA LEU A 229 4.53 -6.22 -1.60
C LEU A 229 4.72 -6.97 -2.92
N LEU A 230 5.19 -6.27 -3.96
CA LEU A 230 5.54 -6.86 -5.25
C LEU A 230 6.71 -7.82 -5.07
N SER A 231 7.76 -7.40 -4.37
CA SER A 231 8.90 -8.27 -4.04
C SER A 231 8.46 -9.54 -3.29
N ALA A 232 7.61 -9.40 -2.26
CA ALA A 232 7.07 -10.53 -1.52
C ALA A 232 6.22 -11.46 -2.43
N THR A 233 5.35 -10.90 -3.28
CA THR A 233 4.48 -11.66 -4.19
C THR A 233 5.29 -12.38 -5.27
N THR A 234 6.33 -11.75 -5.82
CA THR A 234 7.29 -12.36 -6.74
C THR A 234 8.06 -13.50 -6.07
N GLN A 235 8.46 -13.36 -4.79
CA GLN A 235 9.08 -14.45 -4.04
C GLN A 235 8.14 -15.64 -3.87
N LEU A 236 6.84 -15.41 -3.60
CA LEU A 236 5.82 -16.47 -3.56
C LEU A 236 5.70 -17.23 -4.89
N LYS A 237 5.81 -16.51 -6.02
CA LYS A 237 5.80 -17.12 -7.35
C LYS A 237 7.05 -17.98 -7.62
N SER A 238 8.19 -17.62 -7.02
CA SER A 238 9.49 -18.26 -7.29
C SER A 238 9.68 -19.65 -6.65
N GLN A 239 8.71 -20.16 -5.89
CA GLN A 239 8.84 -21.30 -4.98
C GLN A 239 9.29 -22.64 -5.58
N GLN A 240 10.60 -22.88 -5.58
CA GLN A 240 11.16 -24.22 -5.57
C GLN A 240 11.73 -24.54 -4.19
N ARG A 241 11.14 -25.53 -3.50
CA ARG A 241 11.72 -26.11 -2.28
C ARG A 241 12.20 -27.54 -2.57
N PHE A 242 13.50 -27.77 -2.47
CA PHE A 242 14.13 -29.07 -2.61
C PHE A 242 14.54 -29.56 -1.21
N SER A 243 14.04 -30.71 -0.76
CA SER A 243 14.43 -31.31 0.52
C SER A 243 14.46 -32.83 0.46
N GLY A 244 15.40 -33.46 1.15
CA GLY A 244 15.44 -34.93 1.33
C GLY A 244 15.92 -35.70 0.10
N ILE A 245 16.76 -35.10 -0.74
CA ILE A 245 17.25 -35.72 -1.98
C ILE A 245 18.46 -36.59 -1.66
N GLN A 246 18.48 -37.82 -2.15
CA GLN A 246 19.64 -38.71 -2.05
C GLN A 246 20.05 -39.23 -3.44
N ILE A 247 21.32 -39.06 -3.80
CA ILE A 247 21.88 -39.38 -5.12
C ILE A 247 22.96 -40.46 -4.91
N THR A 248 22.71 -41.74 -5.24
CA THR A 248 23.61 -42.88 -4.94
C THR A 248 24.11 -43.63 -6.18
N ASP A 249 25.12 -44.50 -6.02
CA ASP A 249 25.51 -45.56 -6.97
C ASP A 249 25.81 -45.07 -8.40
N ASP A 250 26.82 -44.19 -8.53
CA ASP A 250 27.29 -43.56 -9.77
C ASP A 250 26.21 -42.76 -10.53
N SER A 251 25.10 -42.44 -9.87
CA SER A 251 24.01 -41.65 -10.44
C SER A 251 24.40 -40.20 -10.72
N ARG A 252 23.57 -39.47 -11.45
CA ARG A 252 23.85 -38.11 -11.94
C ARG A 252 22.57 -37.28 -11.79
N ALA A 253 22.65 -36.07 -11.26
CA ALA A 253 21.50 -35.23 -10.98
C ALA A 253 21.78 -33.79 -11.41
N LEU A 254 20.70 -33.05 -11.55
CA LEU A 254 20.61 -31.65 -11.89
C LEU A 254 19.26 -31.20 -11.32
N LEU A 255 19.15 -30.06 -10.66
CA LEU A 255 17.97 -29.61 -9.92
C LEU A 255 18.06 -28.08 -9.98
N GLY A 256 16.94 -27.40 -9.70
CA GLY A 256 16.67 -25.96 -9.83
C GLY A 256 16.51 -25.37 -11.26
N ILE A 257 16.44 -24.03 -11.46
CA ILE A 257 15.99 -23.37 -12.74
C ILE A 257 17.02 -23.23 -13.89
N MET A 258 17.23 -24.24 -14.71
CA MET A 258 18.36 -24.25 -15.64
C MET A 258 18.06 -23.81 -17.07
N ASN A 259 17.86 -22.49 -17.27
CA ASN A 259 18.32 -21.67 -18.39
C ASN A 259 17.56 -20.32 -18.44
N PRO A 260 17.62 -19.46 -17.40
CA PRO A 260 16.73 -18.30 -17.32
C PRO A 260 16.99 -17.23 -18.38
N SER A 261 16.00 -16.93 -19.22
CA SER A 261 16.02 -15.84 -20.20
C SER A 261 16.23 -14.46 -19.53
N PRO A 262 16.89 -13.50 -20.21
CA PRO A 262 16.98 -12.13 -19.73
C PRO A 262 15.57 -11.52 -19.64
N GLY A 263 15.17 -11.13 -18.43
CA GLY A 263 13.81 -10.67 -18.10
C GLY A 263 13.01 -11.61 -17.18
N SER A 264 13.57 -12.75 -16.77
CA SER A 264 12.99 -13.57 -15.71
C SER A 264 13.16 -12.89 -14.34
N SER A 265 12.04 -12.68 -13.67
CA SER A 265 11.97 -12.08 -12.32
C SER A 265 12.80 -12.88 -11.30
N GLN A 266 13.19 -12.22 -10.21
CA GLN A 266 14.04 -12.75 -9.12
C GLN A 266 13.69 -14.21 -8.76
N ILE A 267 14.62 -15.12 -8.99
CA ILE A 267 14.46 -16.54 -8.65
C ILE A 267 14.95 -16.80 -7.23
N THR A 268 14.08 -17.31 -6.36
CA THR A 268 14.44 -17.72 -5.00
C THR A 268 14.14 -19.21 -4.80
N GLN A 269 15.13 -20.00 -4.36
CA GLN A 269 15.01 -21.45 -4.16
C GLN A 269 15.42 -21.81 -2.73
N SER A 270 14.70 -22.75 -2.10
CA SER A 270 15.06 -23.28 -0.77
C SER A 270 15.51 -24.74 -0.91
N ILE A 271 16.79 -25.01 -0.67
CA ILE A 271 17.38 -26.35 -0.81
C ILE A 271 17.86 -26.81 0.57
N SER A 272 17.46 -28.01 1.01
CA SER A 272 17.83 -28.58 2.31
C SER A 272 17.96 -30.11 2.22
N ASN A 273 18.58 -30.79 3.19
CA ASN A 273 18.62 -32.26 3.28
C ASN A 273 18.99 -32.99 1.96
N ILE A 274 20.06 -32.56 1.30
CA ILE A 274 20.60 -33.21 0.09
C ILE A 274 21.75 -34.13 0.49
N SER A 275 21.77 -35.35 -0.04
CA SER A 275 22.79 -36.35 0.17
C SER A 275 23.24 -36.91 -1.18
N ILE A 276 24.55 -37.00 -1.40
CA ILE A 276 25.14 -37.62 -2.60
C ILE A 276 26.14 -38.66 -2.11
N VAL A 277 26.07 -39.87 -2.62
CA VAL A 277 26.75 -41.05 -2.07
C VAL A 277 27.14 -42.02 -3.20
N ARG A 278 28.13 -42.88 -2.96
CA ARG A 278 28.54 -43.98 -3.86
C ARG A 278 28.70 -43.58 -5.34
N GLY A 279 29.37 -42.46 -5.64
CA GLY A 279 29.64 -42.04 -7.03
C GLY A 279 28.58 -41.15 -7.68
N GLY A 280 27.51 -40.83 -6.95
CA GLY A 280 26.50 -39.86 -7.35
C GLY A 280 27.08 -38.50 -7.77
N ARG A 281 26.49 -37.85 -8.77
CA ARG A 281 26.79 -36.51 -9.29
C ARG A 281 25.48 -35.71 -9.31
N GLY A 282 25.49 -34.38 -9.24
CA GLY A 282 24.26 -33.60 -9.03
C GLY A 282 24.40 -32.09 -9.33
N ILE A 283 23.42 -31.42 -9.95
CA ILE A 283 23.15 -29.97 -9.85
C ILE A 283 21.84 -29.82 -9.10
N ILE A 284 21.65 -28.71 -8.39
CA ILE A 284 20.47 -28.29 -7.63
C ILE A 284 20.44 -26.77 -7.55
N GLY A 285 19.51 -26.07 -8.22
CA GLY A 285 19.67 -24.66 -8.59
C GLY A 285 19.37 -24.26 -10.06
N VAL A 286 19.30 -22.96 -10.32
CA VAL A 286 19.11 -22.35 -11.64
C VAL A 286 20.37 -22.37 -12.54
N ALA A 287 20.29 -22.45 -13.89
CA ALA A 287 21.42 -22.48 -14.86
C ALA A 287 21.10 -22.26 -16.38
N ASN A 288 21.49 -21.11 -16.95
CA ASN A 288 21.47 -20.81 -18.41
C ASN A 288 22.77 -21.15 -19.13
N ASN A 289 22.68 -21.44 -20.42
CA ASN A 289 23.71 -21.94 -21.32
C ASN A 289 24.59 -23.07 -20.74
N LEU A 290 23.98 -24.05 -20.07
CA LEU A 290 24.74 -25.15 -19.48
C LEU A 290 25.02 -26.29 -20.49
N ASP A 291 26.30 -26.60 -20.70
CA ASP A 291 26.75 -27.77 -21.48
C ASP A 291 26.95 -29.00 -20.57
N ILE A 292 26.02 -29.94 -20.69
CA ILE A 292 25.82 -31.04 -19.74
C ILE A 292 26.76 -32.24 -20.00
N ASN A 293 27.34 -32.36 -21.20
CA ASN A 293 28.23 -33.48 -21.52
C ASN A 293 29.59 -33.27 -20.86
N LYS A 294 30.08 -32.04 -20.93
CA LYS A 294 31.18 -31.60 -20.08
C LYS A 294 30.86 -31.71 -18.58
N PHE A 295 29.57 -31.59 -18.21
CA PHE A 295 29.15 -31.65 -16.81
C PHE A 295 29.16 -33.09 -16.25
N PHE A 296 28.97 -34.07 -17.11
CA PHE A 296 28.79 -35.44 -16.69
C PHE A 296 29.84 -36.42 -17.20
N ASP A 297 30.62 -36.15 -18.24
CA ASP A 297 31.73 -37.02 -18.64
C ASP A 297 32.74 -37.24 -17.49
#